data_AF-A0A8T4DNQ4-F1
#
_entry.id   AF-A0A8T4DNQ4-F1
#
_cell.length_a   1.000
_cell.length_b   1.000
_cell.length_c   1.000
_cell.angle_alpha   90.00
_cell.angle_beta   90.00
_cell.angle_gamma   90.00
#
_symmetry.space_group_name_H-M   'P 1'
#
loop_
_entity.id
_entity.type
_entity.pdbx_description
1 polymer ?
#
loop_
_entity_poly.entity_id
_entity_poly.type
_entity_poly.pdbx_seq_one_letter_code
_entity_poly.pdbx_strand_id
1 'polypeptide(L)'
;MGDVVIPPVPSDEKAIASQSRISSSPALKPDLQHRLHPGHVTRELVETTETKALTHHEEAVEALVDKVLKVTCTMALILWIVGAIVLSLVTDSGPFYTFIGLSPLLLTIGVTYILIDRYHMESGFLMVFPFIFTGAFLVVGFAGMLGSLDFMTLSTVNIVLGLLFEAILVMQHSFVRREHETKAGEKTESAVERVEETVEVTSEEKAPEIDLGLEITREPKPEEPKVIIVPMDQKAPPLPPKFLLDTDEDVSKFLSNIEDKAKAINAVIGRVYSVRRGGVESLRKKIRIDSEHYNEFNELKDKHPSRRRAAAVRLLKKIKEKLVALGKKEVEVFDKSELESLLKLERDASGNDKVIEVLAKNDSDPVKTYHEGALQFCEDALKDLEAVIEQQKASEPKKGKKPSHHKAHHPASHLHAQAHSHASSKVHAAKKALSKKHHKMSPEKKKHKEAMKKLSLH
;
A
#
# COMPACT_ATOMS: atom_id res chain seq x y z
N MET A 1 59.54 4.90 -29.69
CA MET A 1 58.86 4.95 -30.99
C MET A 1 58.32 3.56 -31.24
N GLY A 2 57.02 3.37 -31.00
CA GLY A 2 56.34 2.09 -31.19
C GLY A 2 54.99 2.40 -31.83
N ASP A 3 54.80 1.92 -33.05
CA ASP A 3 53.63 2.21 -33.87
C ASP A 3 52.40 1.48 -33.33
N VAL A 4 51.38 2.26 -32.96
CA VAL A 4 50.07 1.76 -32.57
C VAL A 4 49.26 1.54 -33.84
N VAL A 5 49.02 0.27 -34.18
CA VAL A 5 48.15 -0.14 -35.28
C VAL A 5 46.70 -0.04 -34.82
N ILE A 6 45.95 0.90 -35.40
CA ILE A 6 44.50 1.05 -35.18
C ILE A 6 43.77 0.22 -36.26
N PRO A 7 42.88 -0.72 -35.89
CA PRO A 7 42.09 -1.47 -36.87
C PRO A 7 40.96 -0.61 -37.47
N PRO A 8 40.54 -0.90 -38.72
CA PRO A 8 39.58 -0.06 -39.44
C PRO A 8 38.16 -0.21 -38.89
N VAL A 9 37.47 0.93 -38.78
CA VAL A 9 36.05 1.06 -38.45
C VAL A 9 35.22 0.59 -39.66
N PRO A 10 34.28 -0.36 -39.51
CA PRO A 10 33.36 -0.71 -40.58
C PRO A 10 32.30 0.38 -40.76
N SER A 11 32.25 0.95 -41.96
CA SER A 11 31.22 1.88 -42.41
C SER A 11 29.96 1.12 -42.84
N ASP A 12 28.99 1.00 -41.95
CA ASP A 12 27.66 0.43 -42.23
C ASP A 12 26.69 1.51 -42.71
N GLU A 13 26.71 1.78 -44.02
CA GLU A 13 25.77 2.69 -44.71
C GLU A 13 24.72 1.91 -45.53
N LYS A 14 24.31 0.72 -45.08
CA LYS A 14 23.33 -0.14 -45.79
C LYS A 14 22.22 -0.76 -44.92
N ALA A 15 21.86 -0.14 -43.80
CA ALA A 15 20.80 -0.66 -42.90
C ALA A 15 19.50 0.17 -42.88
N ILE A 16 19.17 0.90 -43.97
CA ILE A 16 17.91 1.66 -44.07
C ILE A 16 17.21 1.33 -45.41
N ALA A 17 16.75 0.09 -45.58
CA ALA A 17 15.91 -0.29 -46.73
C ALA A 17 15.00 -1.52 -46.51
N SER A 18 14.66 -1.87 -45.26
CA SER A 18 13.89 -3.11 -44.99
C SER A 18 12.82 -2.98 -43.88
N GLN A 19 12.24 -1.79 -43.70
CA GLN A 19 11.14 -1.55 -42.75
C GLN A 19 9.84 -1.01 -43.38
N SER A 20 9.52 -1.42 -44.60
CA SER A 20 8.21 -1.12 -45.20
C SER A 20 7.64 -2.34 -45.91
N ARG A 21 7.08 -3.29 -45.15
CA ARG A 21 6.05 -4.28 -45.54
C ARG A 21 5.98 -5.37 -44.47
N ILE A 22 5.10 -5.21 -43.50
CA ILE A 22 4.22 -6.26 -42.92
C ILE A 22 3.06 -5.48 -42.29
N SER A 23 2.04 -5.20 -43.10
CA SER A 23 0.69 -4.86 -42.66
C SER A 23 -0.23 -5.80 -43.41
N SER A 24 -0.50 -6.94 -42.78
CA SER A 24 -1.58 -7.85 -43.15
C SER A 24 -1.91 -8.66 -41.91
N SER A 25 -2.94 -8.18 -41.21
CA SER A 25 -3.59 -8.85 -40.09
C SER A 25 -4.08 -10.23 -40.53
N PRO A 26 -3.64 -11.35 -39.94
CA PRO A 26 -4.24 -12.65 -40.21
C PRO A 26 -5.55 -12.75 -39.43
N ALA A 27 -6.63 -12.96 -40.18
CA ALA A 27 -7.97 -13.22 -39.68
C ALA A 27 -7.96 -14.32 -38.60
N LEU A 28 -8.49 -13.97 -37.43
CA LEU A 28 -8.74 -14.87 -36.30
C LEU A 28 -9.68 -15.99 -36.76
N LYS A 29 -9.21 -17.24 -36.68
CA LYS A 29 -10.05 -18.43 -36.90
C LYS A 29 -11.08 -18.56 -35.76
N PRO A 30 -12.37 -18.76 -36.06
CA PRO A 30 -13.40 -18.98 -35.05
C PRO A 30 -13.52 -20.48 -34.79
N ASP A 31 -12.58 -21.09 -34.07
CA ASP A 31 -12.75 -22.49 -33.68
C ASP A 31 -11.92 -22.88 -32.46
N LEU A 32 -12.29 -22.33 -31.30
CA LEU A 32 -11.86 -22.85 -30.00
C LEU A 32 -12.80 -22.38 -28.88
N GLN A 33 -14.11 -22.55 -29.09
CA GLN A 33 -15.13 -22.45 -28.04
C GLN A 33 -15.50 -23.85 -27.55
N HIS A 34 -14.62 -24.51 -26.81
CA HIS A 34 -15.07 -25.60 -25.94
C HIS A 34 -14.18 -25.71 -24.70
N ARG A 35 -14.84 -25.55 -23.55
CA ARG A 35 -14.37 -25.76 -22.17
C ARG A 35 -13.41 -24.70 -21.59
N LEU A 36 -13.94 -23.49 -21.37
CA LEU A 36 -13.47 -22.65 -20.27
C LEU A 36 -14.51 -22.69 -19.15
N HIS A 37 -14.11 -23.17 -17.98
CA HIS A 37 -14.93 -23.11 -16.77
C HIS A 37 -15.25 -21.64 -16.46
N PRO A 38 -16.54 -21.26 -16.30
CA PRO A 38 -16.95 -19.87 -16.13
C PRO A 38 -16.48 -19.19 -14.82
N GLY A 39 -15.79 -19.91 -13.93
CA GLY A 39 -15.28 -19.38 -12.67
C GLY A 39 -13.84 -18.83 -12.72
N HIS A 40 -13.03 -19.17 -13.73
CA HIS A 40 -11.63 -18.73 -13.80
C HIS A 40 -11.43 -17.43 -14.59
N VAL A 41 -12.25 -17.18 -15.62
CA VAL A 41 -12.12 -16.00 -16.49
C VAL A 41 -12.49 -14.71 -15.76
N THR A 42 -13.43 -14.76 -14.82
CA THR A 42 -13.84 -13.58 -14.03
C THR A 42 -12.76 -13.14 -13.04
N ARG A 43 -11.96 -14.06 -12.49
CA ARG A 43 -10.93 -13.72 -11.49
C ARG A 43 -9.71 -13.05 -12.12
N GLU A 44 -9.27 -13.54 -13.28
CA GLU A 44 -8.13 -12.98 -14.01
C GLU A 44 -8.46 -11.62 -14.65
N LEU A 45 -9.70 -11.43 -15.12
CA LEU A 45 -10.16 -10.12 -15.59
C LEU A 45 -10.24 -9.09 -14.45
N VAL A 46 -10.71 -9.50 -13.27
CA VAL A 46 -10.83 -8.62 -12.09
C VAL A 46 -9.45 -8.18 -11.60
N GLU A 47 -8.49 -9.10 -11.45
CA GLU A 47 -7.12 -8.78 -11.01
C GLU A 47 -6.38 -7.86 -12.00
N THR A 48 -6.61 -8.04 -13.31
CA THR A 48 -6.01 -7.17 -14.35
C THR A 48 -6.66 -5.78 -14.44
N THR A 49 -7.94 -5.63 -14.07
CA THR A 49 -8.57 -4.30 -13.97
C THR A 49 -8.18 -3.55 -12.70
N GLU A 50 -8.04 -4.23 -11.56
CA GLU A 50 -7.66 -3.58 -10.30
C GLU A 50 -6.21 -3.07 -10.34
N THR A 51 -5.28 -3.86 -10.88
CA THR A 51 -3.87 -3.45 -11.03
C THR A 51 -3.69 -2.26 -11.99
N LYS A 52 -4.49 -2.18 -13.07
CA LYS A 52 -4.49 -1.02 -13.97
C LYS A 52 -5.11 0.24 -13.33
N ALA A 53 -6.12 0.07 -12.47
CA ALA A 53 -6.71 1.19 -11.77
C ALA A 53 -5.77 1.76 -10.68
N LEU A 54 -5.00 0.89 -10.01
CA LEU A 54 -4.03 1.30 -8.99
C LEU A 54 -2.87 2.09 -9.59
N THR A 55 -2.29 1.57 -10.68
CA THR A 55 -1.15 2.22 -11.38
C THR A 55 -1.51 3.60 -11.92
N HIS A 56 -2.68 3.77 -12.55
CA HIS A 56 -3.15 5.09 -12.98
C HIS A 56 -3.42 6.05 -11.83
N HIS A 57 -3.78 5.54 -10.65
CA HIS A 57 -3.97 6.39 -9.48
C HIS A 57 -2.63 6.88 -8.95
N GLU A 58 -1.60 6.03 -8.86
CA GLU A 58 -0.25 6.42 -8.43
C GLU A 58 0.34 7.50 -9.35
N GLU A 59 0.25 7.32 -10.67
CA GLU A 59 0.70 8.32 -11.65
C GLU A 59 0.02 9.68 -11.46
N ALA A 60 -1.27 9.69 -11.12
CA ALA A 60 -2.02 10.92 -10.88
C ALA A 60 -1.60 11.63 -9.58
N VAL A 61 -1.21 10.87 -8.56
CA VAL A 61 -0.68 11.42 -7.29
C VAL A 61 0.68 12.05 -7.52
N GLU A 62 1.58 11.34 -8.19
CA GLU A 62 2.92 11.86 -8.51
C GLU A 62 2.84 13.14 -9.32
N ALA A 63 1.97 13.19 -10.34
CA ALA A 63 1.74 14.39 -11.13
C ALA A 63 1.20 15.58 -10.30
N LEU A 64 0.38 15.30 -9.28
CA LEU A 64 -0.14 16.34 -8.38
C LEU A 64 0.95 16.86 -7.45
N VAL A 65 1.74 15.97 -6.84
CA VAL A 65 2.87 16.31 -5.96
C VAL A 65 3.86 17.20 -6.72
N ASP A 66 4.23 16.80 -7.93
CA ASP A 66 5.09 17.56 -8.83
C ASP A 66 4.58 18.98 -9.08
N LYS A 67 3.27 19.11 -9.34
CA LYS A 67 2.65 20.40 -9.62
C LYS A 67 2.65 21.30 -8.39
N VAL A 68 2.32 20.75 -7.21
CA VAL A 68 2.35 21.50 -5.94
C VAL A 68 3.77 21.96 -5.65
N LEU A 69 4.75 21.08 -5.78
CA LEU A 69 6.16 21.39 -5.57
C LEU A 69 6.64 22.52 -6.49
N LYS A 70 6.36 22.41 -7.79
CA LYS A 70 6.72 23.44 -8.79
C LYS A 70 6.13 24.80 -8.45
N VAL A 71 4.86 24.84 -8.02
CA VAL A 71 4.20 26.08 -7.59
C VAL A 71 4.88 26.64 -6.33
N THR A 72 5.15 25.82 -5.32
CA THR A 72 5.79 26.27 -4.08
C THR A 72 7.19 26.80 -4.30
N CYS A 73 8.03 26.12 -5.07
CA CYS A 73 9.38 26.59 -5.40
C CYS A 73 9.34 27.89 -6.21
N THR A 74 8.39 28.02 -7.15
CA THR A 74 8.21 29.26 -7.92
C THR A 74 7.80 30.42 -7.02
N MET A 75 6.87 30.19 -6.09
CA MET A 75 6.45 31.20 -5.12
C MET A 75 7.59 31.59 -4.18
N ALA A 76 8.38 30.63 -3.70
CA ALA A 76 9.56 30.89 -2.87
C ALA A 76 10.59 31.73 -3.63
N LEU A 77 10.83 31.45 -4.91
CA LEU A 77 11.73 32.23 -5.75
C LEU A 77 11.24 33.69 -5.91
N ILE A 78 9.94 33.89 -6.16
CA ILE A 78 9.36 35.23 -6.26
C ILE A 78 9.50 35.99 -4.94
N LEU A 79 9.17 35.34 -3.82
CA LEU A 79 9.31 35.93 -2.48
C LEU A 79 10.77 36.26 -2.16
N TRP A 80 11.71 35.43 -2.59
CA TRP A 80 13.14 35.68 -2.44
C TRP A 80 13.57 36.92 -3.23
N ILE A 81 13.15 37.07 -4.49
CA ILE A 81 13.47 38.24 -5.32
C ILE A 81 12.90 39.52 -4.69
N VAL A 82 11.62 39.50 -4.30
CA VAL A 82 10.97 40.65 -3.65
C VAL A 82 11.65 40.97 -2.33
N GLY A 83 11.95 39.96 -1.53
CA GLY A 83 12.66 40.11 -0.25
C GLY A 83 14.04 40.73 -0.41
N ALA A 84 14.81 40.31 -1.42
CA ALA A 84 16.11 40.88 -1.74
C ALA A 84 16.02 42.36 -2.13
N ILE A 85 15.01 42.74 -2.93
CA ILE A 85 14.77 44.13 -3.32
C ILE A 85 14.39 44.97 -2.09
N VAL A 86 13.44 44.50 -1.28
CA VAL A 86 12.99 45.22 -0.08
C VAL A 86 14.14 45.37 0.91
N LEU A 87 14.93 44.32 1.13
CA LEU A 87 16.06 44.37 2.05
C LEU A 87 17.14 45.34 1.57
N SER A 88 17.41 45.40 0.26
CA SER A 88 18.34 46.37 -0.34
C SER A 88 17.87 47.81 -0.07
N LEU A 89 16.56 48.09 -0.21
CA LEU A 89 15.98 49.40 0.05
C LEU A 89 16.01 49.78 1.54
N VAL A 90 15.82 48.83 2.45
CA VAL A 90 15.76 49.10 3.91
C VAL A 90 17.15 49.29 4.52
N THR A 91 18.15 48.61 3.98
CA THR A 91 19.50 48.59 4.55
C THR A 91 20.45 49.60 3.91
N ASP A 92 19.97 50.38 2.93
CA ASP A 92 20.79 51.22 2.04
C ASP A 92 21.98 50.46 1.41
N SER A 93 21.88 49.12 1.36
CA SER A 93 22.90 48.28 0.76
C SER A 93 22.66 48.17 -0.74
N GLY A 94 23.74 48.27 -1.53
CA GLY A 94 23.64 48.10 -2.98
C GLY A 94 23.02 46.73 -3.32
N PRO A 95 22.12 46.64 -4.31
CA PRO A 95 21.33 45.43 -4.58
C PRO A 95 22.19 44.20 -4.88
N PHE A 96 23.40 44.41 -5.42
CA PHE A 96 24.38 43.37 -5.64
C PHE A 96 24.87 42.71 -4.34
N TYR A 97 25.14 43.50 -3.30
CA TYR A 97 25.59 43.00 -2.00
C TYR A 97 24.48 42.24 -1.28
N THR A 98 23.24 42.75 -1.35
CA THR A 98 22.08 42.05 -0.80
C THR A 98 21.85 40.71 -1.53
N PHE A 99 21.99 40.69 -2.86
CA PHE A 99 21.87 39.47 -3.66
C PHE A 99 22.94 38.43 -3.28
N ILE A 100 24.21 38.83 -3.17
CA ILE A 100 25.29 37.95 -2.71
C ILE A 100 25.01 37.44 -1.30
N GLY A 101 24.56 38.33 -0.41
CA GLY A 101 24.22 38.02 0.97
C GLY A 101 23.11 36.98 1.13
N LEU A 102 22.17 36.92 0.17
CA LEU A 102 21.05 35.96 0.17
C LEU A 102 21.26 34.78 -0.80
N SER A 103 22.43 34.68 -1.43
CA SER A 103 22.75 33.60 -2.38
C SER A 103 22.71 32.19 -1.77
N PRO A 104 23.05 31.95 -0.48
CA PRO A 104 22.91 30.61 0.11
C PRO A 104 21.47 30.11 0.13
N LEU A 105 20.52 31.00 0.43
CA LEU A 105 19.09 30.68 0.39
C LEU A 105 18.63 30.39 -1.04
N LEU A 106 19.09 31.16 -2.03
CA LEU A 106 18.78 30.89 -3.44
C LEU A 106 19.31 29.51 -3.89
N LEU A 107 20.54 29.17 -3.52
CA LEU A 107 21.14 27.86 -3.80
C LEU A 107 20.37 26.74 -3.12
N THR A 108 19.93 26.94 -1.88
CA THR A 108 19.07 26.00 -1.15
C THR A 108 17.79 25.74 -1.94
N ILE A 109 17.05 26.78 -2.31
CA ILE A 109 15.79 26.66 -3.08
C ILE A 109 16.02 25.93 -4.41
N GLY A 110 17.07 26.31 -5.15
CA GLY A 110 17.37 25.74 -6.46
C GLY A 110 17.82 24.28 -6.39
N VAL A 111 18.70 23.93 -5.47
CA VAL A 111 19.20 22.56 -5.31
C VAL A 111 18.12 21.64 -4.76
N THR A 112 17.35 22.08 -3.78
CA THR A 112 16.21 21.30 -3.27
C THR A 112 15.19 21.04 -4.37
N TYR A 113 14.87 22.03 -5.21
CA TYR A 113 14.00 21.83 -6.37
C TYR A 113 14.54 20.75 -7.32
N ILE A 114 15.82 20.82 -7.68
CA ILE A 114 16.45 19.84 -8.58
C ILE A 114 16.47 18.44 -7.95
N LEU A 115 16.79 18.33 -6.66
CA LEU A 115 16.90 17.05 -5.97
C LEU A 115 15.56 16.36 -5.81
N ILE A 116 14.50 17.10 -5.53
CA ILE A 116 13.16 16.54 -5.46
C ILE A 116 12.68 16.14 -6.86
N ASP A 117 12.76 17.03 -7.86
CA ASP A 117 12.25 16.78 -9.23
C ASP A 117 13.02 15.66 -9.96
N ARG A 118 14.34 15.54 -9.75
CA ARG A 118 15.17 14.57 -10.49
C ARG A 118 15.51 13.30 -9.71
N TYR A 119 15.69 13.39 -8.40
CA TYR A 119 16.30 12.30 -7.62
C TYR A 119 15.37 11.68 -6.58
N HIS A 120 14.16 12.22 -6.37
CA HIS A 120 13.16 11.67 -5.43
C HIS A 120 13.77 11.44 -4.04
N MET A 121 14.65 12.35 -3.60
CA MET A 121 15.40 12.24 -2.35
C MET A 121 14.47 12.24 -1.13
N GLU A 122 14.82 11.44 -0.12
CA GLU A 122 14.11 11.45 1.16
C GLU A 122 14.23 12.79 1.89
N SER A 123 13.12 13.22 2.50
CA SER A 123 12.94 14.53 3.13
C SER A 123 13.98 14.86 4.21
N GLY A 124 14.56 13.85 4.88
CA GLY A 124 15.58 14.06 5.91
C GLY A 124 16.90 14.61 5.37
N PHE A 125 17.28 14.24 4.15
CA PHE A 125 18.56 14.67 3.56
C PHE A 125 18.54 16.14 3.14
N LEU A 126 17.37 16.66 2.74
CA LEU A 126 17.21 18.04 2.25
C LEU A 126 17.50 19.09 3.34
N MET A 127 17.24 18.75 4.61
CA MET A 127 17.49 19.64 5.75
C MET A 127 18.96 20.01 5.96
N VAL A 128 19.90 19.30 5.32
CA VAL A 128 21.34 19.56 5.45
C VAL A 128 21.81 20.71 4.56
N PHE A 129 21.14 20.99 3.43
CA PHE A 129 21.59 21.98 2.44
C PHE A 129 21.67 23.42 2.95
N PRO A 130 20.72 23.94 3.75
CA PRO A 130 20.85 25.27 4.34
C PRO A 130 22.16 25.46 5.10
N PHE A 131 22.63 24.41 5.79
CA PHE A 131 23.88 24.44 6.55
C PHE A 131 25.11 24.37 5.64
N ILE A 132 25.07 23.54 4.58
CA ILE A 132 26.18 23.43 3.62
C ILE A 132 26.41 24.77 2.92
N PHE A 133 25.36 25.36 2.35
CA PHE A 133 25.50 26.60 1.59
C PHE A 133 25.82 27.79 2.49
N THR A 134 25.25 27.86 3.69
CA THR A 134 25.61 28.92 4.64
C THR A 134 27.02 28.74 5.19
N GLY A 135 27.45 27.50 5.44
CA GLY A 135 28.83 27.20 5.85
C GLY A 135 29.85 27.63 4.80
N ALA A 136 29.59 27.35 3.52
CA ALA A 136 30.42 27.82 2.42
C ALA A 136 30.46 29.37 2.37
N PHE A 137 29.31 30.02 2.55
CA PHE A 137 29.23 31.48 2.60
C PHE A 137 30.00 32.10 3.77
N LEU A 138 29.93 31.50 4.97
CA LEU A 138 30.72 31.90 6.12
C LEU A 138 32.22 31.79 5.85
N VAL A 139 32.68 30.71 5.23
CA VAL A 139 34.10 30.53 4.86
C VAL A 139 34.57 31.65 3.92
N VAL A 140 33.77 31.99 2.90
CA VAL A 140 34.07 33.11 1.99
C VAL A 140 34.08 34.45 2.73
N GLY A 141 33.18 34.63 3.71
CA GLY A 141 33.16 35.80 4.59
C GLY A 141 34.43 35.93 5.44
N PHE A 142 34.85 34.85 6.10
CA PHE A 142 36.08 34.82 6.91
C PHE A 142 37.35 35.01 6.08
N ALA A 143 37.34 34.62 4.80
CA ALA A 143 38.42 34.91 3.86
C ALA A 143 38.52 36.40 3.47
N GLY A 144 37.62 37.25 3.95
CA GLY A 144 37.59 38.69 3.65
C GLY A 144 37.06 39.04 2.26
N MET A 145 36.55 38.05 1.51
CA MET A 145 36.10 38.25 0.12
C MET A 145 34.75 38.98 0.02
N LEU A 146 33.97 39.02 1.11
CA LEU A 146 32.66 39.68 1.15
C LEU A 146 32.75 41.16 1.56
N GLY A 147 33.95 41.70 1.79
CA GLY A 147 34.16 43.11 2.12
C GLY A 147 33.49 43.51 3.44
N SER A 148 32.74 44.61 3.43
CA SER A 148 32.05 45.17 4.60
C SER A 148 30.65 44.58 4.86
N LEU A 149 30.31 43.46 4.21
CA LEU A 149 29.02 42.82 4.39
C LEU A 149 28.92 42.21 5.80
N ASP A 150 27.81 42.42 6.52
CA ASP A 150 27.53 41.72 7.78
C ASP A 150 27.12 40.26 7.50
N PHE A 151 28.11 39.47 7.10
CA PHE A 151 27.93 38.09 6.69
C PHE A 151 27.48 37.20 7.85
N MET A 152 27.71 37.59 9.11
CA MET A 152 27.26 36.84 10.29
C MET A 152 25.74 36.93 10.47
N THR A 153 25.19 38.14 10.41
CA THR A 153 23.73 38.34 10.48
C THR A 153 23.05 37.70 9.27
N LEU A 154 23.60 37.87 8.07
CA LEU A 154 23.05 37.30 6.85
C LEU A 154 23.10 35.76 6.84
N SER A 155 24.15 35.15 7.39
CA SER A 155 24.22 33.69 7.56
C SER A 155 23.11 33.17 8.47
N THR A 156 22.86 33.86 9.58
CA THR A 156 21.77 33.50 10.51
C THR A 156 20.41 33.58 9.80
N VAL A 157 20.17 34.64 9.02
CA VAL A 157 18.95 34.80 8.23
C VAL A 157 18.81 33.68 7.19
N ASN A 158 19.87 33.35 6.46
CA ASN A 158 19.86 32.29 5.45
C ASN A 158 19.54 30.91 6.05
N ILE A 159 20.10 30.58 7.22
CA ILE A 159 19.79 29.31 7.91
C ILE A 159 18.32 29.28 8.33
N VAL A 160 17.83 30.33 8.99
CA VAL A 160 16.46 30.36 9.51
C VAL A 160 15.45 30.28 8.35
N LEU A 161 15.64 31.07 7.30
CA LEU A 161 14.74 31.06 6.14
C LEU A 161 14.87 29.77 5.33
N GLY A 162 16.09 29.21 5.20
CA GLY A 162 16.32 27.94 4.53
C GLY A 162 15.63 26.78 5.24
N LEU A 163 15.75 26.69 6.56
CA LEU A 163 15.06 25.69 7.37
C LEU A 163 13.54 25.86 7.34
N LEU A 164 13.06 27.10 7.38
CA LEU A 164 11.62 27.37 7.26
C LEU A 164 11.08 26.92 5.91
N PHE A 165 11.81 27.20 4.83
CA PHE A 165 11.47 26.74 3.48
C PHE A 165 11.42 25.21 3.39
N GLU A 166 12.45 24.52 3.89
CA GLU A 166 12.48 23.05 3.93
C GLU A 166 11.33 22.47 4.76
N ALA A 167 11.03 23.05 5.92
CA ALA A 167 9.93 22.61 6.77
C ALA A 167 8.57 22.74 6.05
N ILE A 168 8.36 23.83 5.31
CA ILE A 168 7.14 24.02 4.50
C ILE A 168 7.05 22.95 3.40
N LEU A 169 8.16 22.65 2.71
CA LEU A 169 8.19 21.62 1.67
C LEU A 169 7.89 20.23 2.24
N VAL A 170 8.54 19.85 3.35
CA VAL A 170 8.29 18.56 4.02
C VAL A 170 6.84 18.46 4.49
N MET A 171 6.30 19.54 5.06
CA MET A 171 4.91 19.58 5.51
C MET A 171 3.94 19.42 4.33
N GLN A 172 4.14 20.15 3.24
CA GLN A 172 3.31 20.03 2.04
C GLN A 172 3.37 18.64 1.43
N HIS A 173 4.57 18.07 1.30
CA HIS A 173 4.77 16.71 0.80
C HIS A 173 4.03 15.69 1.69
N SER A 174 4.14 15.83 3.02
CA SER A 174 3.44 14.96 3.97
C SER A 174 1.92 15.09 3.89
N PHE A 175 1.41 16.32 3.65
CA PHE A 175 -0.02 16.60 3.59
C PHE A 175 -0.64 16.00 2.33
N VAL A 176 -0.01 16.23 1.16
CA VAL A 176 -0.48 15.67 -0.12
C VAL A 176 -0.49 14.15 -0.08
N ARG A 177 0.55 13.54 0.51
CA ARG A 177 0.62 12.08 0.68
C ARG A 177 -0.49 11.55 1.60
N ARG A 178 -0.71 12.16 2.76
CA ARG A 178 -1.77 11.75 3.70
C ARG A 178 -3.16 11.85 3.11
N GLU A 179 -3.47 12.93 2.40
CA GLU A 179 -4.79 13.12 1.78
C GLU A 179 -5.07 12.06 0.69
N HIS A 180 -4.02 11.56 0.05
CA HIS A 180 -4.14 10.49 -0.92
C HIS A 180 -4.27 9.10 -0.28
N GLU A 181 -3.53 8.83 0.79
CA GLU A 181 -3.66 7.58 1.55
C GLU A 181 -5.08 7.44 2.12
N THR A 182 -5.67 8.52 2.65
CA THR A 182 -7.06 8.49 3.14
C THR A 182 -8.09 8.30 2.03
N LYS A 183 -7.96 9.00 0.90
CA LYS A 183 -8.86 8.85 -0.26
C LYS A 183 -8.75 7.49 -0.94
N ALA A 184 -7.55 6.91 -0.98
CA ALA A 184 -7.33 5.57 -1.51
C ALA A 184 -7.94 4.52 -0.60
N GLY A 185 -7.79 4.67 0.73
CA GLY A 185 -8.47 3.84 1.72
C GLY A 185 -10.00 3.88 1.58
N GLU A 186 -10.59 5.07 1.55
CA GLU A 186 -12.05 5.26 1.48
C GLU A 186 -12.65 4.70 0.16
N LYS A 187 -11.95 4.85 -0.97
CA LYS A 187 -12.37 4.25 -2.24
C LYS A 187 -12.28 2.72 -2.23
N THR A 188 -11.25 2.17 -1.61
CA THR A 188 -11.07 0.71 -1.53
C THR A 188 -12.14 0.13 -0.61
N GLU A 189 -12.40 0.77 0.53
CA GLU A 189 -13.46 0.38 1.46
C GLU A 189 -14.84 0.48 0.81
N SER A 190 -15.15 1.57 0.10
CA SER A 190 -16.41 1.72 -0.66
C SER A 190 -16.55 0.70 -1.81
N ALA A 191 -15.44 0.30 -2.44
CA ALA A 191 -15.46 -0.72 -3.50
C ALA A 191 -15.71 -2.11 -2.92
N VAL A 192 -15.06 -2.44 -1.79
CA VAL A 192 -15.29 -3.68 -1.05
C VAL A 192 -16.72 -3.74 -0.53
N GLU A 193 -17.23 -2.66 0.07
CA GLU A 193 -18.63 -2.57 0.55
C GLU A 193 -19.62 -2.75 -0.59
N ARG A 194 -19.38 -2.19 -1.78
CA ARG A 194 -20.25 -2.45 -2.95
C ARG A 194 -20.14 -3.87 -3.45
N VAL A 195 -18.97 -4.50 -3.43
CA VAL A 195 -18.81 -5.91 -3.83
C VAL A 195 -19.52 -6.81 -2.82
N GLU A 196 -19.38 -6.54 -1.52
CA GLU A 196 -20.12 -7.24 -0.46
C GLU A 196 -21.63 -7.02 -0.59
N GLU A 197 -22.12 -5.81 -0.82
CA GLU A 197 -23.55 -5.52 -1.07
C GLU A 197 -24.06 -6.23 -2.34
N THR A 198 -23.24 -6.31 -3.40
CA THR A 198 -23.62 -7.05 -4.61
C THR A 198 -23.66 -8.56 -4.37
N VAL A 199 -22.80 -9.07 -3.49
CA VAL A 199 -22.78 -10.49 -3.08
C VAL A 199 -23.92 -10.80 -2.11
N GLU A 200 -24.25 -9.89 -1.19
CA GLU A 200 -25.38 -9.99 -0.25
C GLU A 200 -26.74 -9.85 -0.94
N VAL A 201 -26.89 -9.03 -1.97
CA VAL A 201 -28.12 -8.97 -2.78
C VAL A 201 -28.37 -10.29 -3.53
N THR A 202 -27.35 -11.11 -3.75
CA THR A 202 -27.50 -12.50 -4.20
C THR A 202 -27.69 -13.52 -3.08
N SER A 203 -27.54 -13.14 -1.80
CA SER A 203 -27.49 -14.10 -0.68
C SER A 203 -28.43 -13.81 0.50
N GLU A 204 -29.17 -12.70 0.54
CA GLU A 204 -30.10 -12.42 1.64
C GLU A 204 -31.52 -12.98 1.41
N GLU A 205 -31.65 -14.26 1.75
CA GLU A 205 -32.79 -14.79 2.49
C GLU A 205 -32.74 -14.26 3.94
N LYS A 206 -33.19 -13.01 4.07
CA LYS A 206 -33.71 -12.26 5.23
C LYS A 206 -33.48 -12.85 6.65
N ALA A 207 -32.60 -12.22 7.43
CA ALA A 207 -32.54 -12.34 8.88
C ALA A 207 -33.05 -11.06 9.58
N PRO A 208 -33.96 -11.14 10.58
CA PRO A 208 -34.51 -9.95 11.24
C PRO A 208 -33.66 -9.43 12.41
N GLU A 209 -33.54 -8.10 12.46
CA GLU A 209 -33.08 -7.27 13.59
C GLU A 209 -33.83 -7.59 14.89
N ILE A 210 -33.11 -7.56 16.02
CA ILE A 210 -33.67 -7.73 17.37
C ILE A 210 -33.18 -6.57 18.25
N ASP A 211 -34.18 -5.88 18.82
CA ASP A 211 -34.15 -4.84 19.83
C ASP A 211 -33.78 -5.39 21.23
N LEU A 212 -32.92 -4.67 21.97
CA LEU A 212 -32.33 -5.10 23.25
C LEU A 212 -33.17 -4.62 24.44
N GLY A 213 -34.02 -5.52 24.96
CA GLY A 213 -34.63 -5.39 26.29
C GLY A 213 -33.85 -6.22 27.33
N LEU A 214 -33.09 -5.54 28.20
CA LEU A 214 -32.39 -6.14 29.33
C LEU A 214 -33.35 -6.38 30.50
N GLU A 215 -33.38 -7.60 31.03
CA GLU A 215 -33.94 -7.88 32.36
C GLU A 215 -32.99 -8.81 33.14
N ILE A 216 -32.51 -8.28 34.28
CA ILE A 216 -31.47 -8.82 35.15
C ILE A 216 -32.13 -9.70 36.21
N THR A 217 -31.75 -10.98 36.32
CA THR A 217 -32.10 -11.81 37.49
C THR A 217 -30.91 -12.58 38.06
N ARG A 218 -30.43 -12.03 39.19
CA ARG A 218 -29.82 -12.57 40.42
C ARG A 218 -29.24 -13.99 40.47
N GLU A 219 -27.98 -14.03 40.92
CA GLU A 219 -27.20 -15.19 41.39
C GLU A 219 -27.74 -15.81 42.69
N PRO A 220 -27.56 -17.15 42.88
CA PRO A 220 -27.51 -17.75 44.19
C PRO A 220 -26.10 -18.23 44.60
N LYS A 221 -25.74 -17.70 45.77
CA LYS A 221 -24.78 -18.08 46.83
C LYS A 221 -24.07 -19.46 46.75
N PRO A 222 -22.75 -19.53 47.05
CA PRO A 222 -21.96 -20.76 47.00
C PRO A 222 -22.04 -21.58 48.30
N GLU A 223 -22.11 -22.91 48.16
CA GLU A 223 -21.95 -23.90 49.23
C GLU A 223 -20.55 -24.56 49.20
N GLU A 224 -20.09 -24.97 50.38
CA GLU A 224 -18.74 -25.37 50.75
C GLU A 224 -18.27 -26.74 50.18
N PRO A 225 -16.94 -26.95 50.05
CA PRO A 225 -16.38 -28.05 49.27
C PRO A 225 -16.35 -29.39 50.02
N LYS A 226 -16.96 -30.41 49.42
CA LYS A 226 -16.76 -31.83 49.78
C LYS A 226 -15.51 -32.38 49.10
N VAL A 227 -14.64 -33.02 49.88
CA VAL A 227 -13.45 -33.73 49.41
C VAL A 227 -13.88 -35.00 48.65
N ILE A 228 -13.71 -34.99 47.33
CA ILE A 228 -13.97 -36.11 46.42
C ILE A 228 -12.63 -36.76 46.04
N ILE A 229 -12.51 -38.06 46.27
CA ILE A 229 -11.42 -38.89 45.76
C ILE A 229 -11.65 -39.03 44.24
N VAL A 230 -10.81 -38.36 43.45
CA VAL A 230 -10.94 -38.31 41.99
C VAL A 230 -10.33 -39.56 41.34
N PRO A 231 -11.08 -40.31 40.50
CA PRO A 231 -10.55 -41.44 39.74
C PRO A 231 -9.47 -40.97 38.74
N MET A 232 -8.35 -41.70 38.68
CA MET A 232 -7.13 -41.40 37.88
C MET A 232 -7.29 -41.44 36.34
N ASP A 233 -8.52 -41.49 35.82
CA ASP A 233 -8.79 -41.55 34.37
C ASP A 233 -9.19 -40.19 33.77
N GLN A 234 -8.92 -39.10 34.50
CA GLN A 234 -9.14 -37.74 34.00
C GLN A 234 -7.99 -37.33 33.08
N LYS A 235 -8.25 -37.42 31.76
CA LYS A 235 -7.46 -36.79 30.70
C LYS A 235 -7.10 -35.37 31.14
N ALA A 236 -5.80 -35.09 31.31
CA ALA A 236 -5.31 -33.80 31.80
C ALA A 236 -5.99 -32.64 31.05
N PRO A 237 -6.40 -31.57 31.76
CA PRO A 237 -7.04 -30.42 31.12
C PRO A 237 -6.14 -29.89 29.99
N PRO A 238 -6.71 -29.52 28.83
CA PRO A 238 -5.93 -28.99 27.73
C PRO A 238 -5.11 -27.78 28.21
N LEU A 239 -3.82 -27.76 27.87
CA LEU A 239 -2.96 -26.62 28.18
C LEU A 239 -3.55 -25.35 27.57
N PRO A 240 -3.46 -24.20 28.27
CA PRO A 240 -3.95 -22.94 27.73
C PRO A 240 -3.23 -22.60 26.41
N PRO A 241 -3.92 -21.98 25.44
CA PRO A 241 -3.31 -21.56 24.19
C PRO A 241 -2.16 -20.58 24.48
N LYS A 242 -1.03 -20.74 23.80
CA LYS A 242 0.11 -19.83 23.94
C LYS A 242 -0.17 -18.48 23.27
N PHE A 243 -0.97 -18.49 22.20
CA PHE A 243 -1.28 -17.31 21.41
C PHE A 243 -2.74 -16.86 21.61
N LEU A 244 -2.94 -15.83 22.45
CA LEU A 244 -4.27 -15.30 22.76
C LEU A 244 -4.65 -14.06 21.95
N LEU A 245 -3.69 -13.19 21.61
CA LEU A 245 -3.87 -11.92 20.89
C LEU A 245 -4.90 -10.96 21.53
N ASP A 246 -5.10 -11.06 22.85
CA ASP A 246 -6.05 -10.22 23.58
C ASP A 246 -5.50 -8.82 23.88
N THR A 247 -4.19 -8.72 24.09
CA THR A 247 -3.51 -7.44 24.39
C THR A 247 -2.68 -6.96 23.21
N ASP A 248 -2.39 -5.66 23.17
CA ASP A 248 -1.58 -5.07 22.11
C ASP A 248 -0.09 -5.47 22.25
N GLU A 249 0.35 -5.79 23.48
CA GLU A 249 1.67 -6.38 23.74
C GLU A 249 1.78 -7.78 23.14
N ASP A 250 0.75 -8.62 23.29
CA ASP A 250 0.72 -9.97 22.69
C ASP A 250 0.76 -9.88 21.17
N VAL A 251 0.00 -8.96 20.58
CA VAL A 251 0.04 -8.69 19.14
C VAL A 251 1.45 -8.26 18.75
N SER A 252 2.05 -7.28 19.43
CA SER A 252 3.37 -6.77 19.05
C SER A 252 4.47 -7.83 19.12
N LYS A 253 4.47 -8.69 20.15
CA LYS A 253 5.40 -9.85 20.26
C LYS A 253 5.16 -10.88 19.17
N PHE A 254 3.89 -11.14 18.85
CA PHE A 254 3.50 -12.05 17.78
C PHE A 254 3.97 -11.53 16.42
N LEU A 255 3.79 -10.23 16.14
CA LEU A 255 4.18 -9.59 14.89
C LEU A 255 5.69 -9.60 14.68
N SER A 256 6.47 -9.12 15.65
CA SER A 256 7.94 -9.07 15.53
C SER A 256 8.52 -10.45 15.23
N ASN A 257 8.02 -11.50 15.90
CA ASN A 257 8.53 -12.85 15.70
C ASN A 257 8.39 -13.38 14.27
N ILE A 258 7.28 -13.10 13.57
CA ILE A 258 7.06 -13.57 12.20
C ILE A 258 7.64 -12.61 11.17
N GLU A 259 7.53 -11.30 11.43
CA GLU A 259 8.02 -10.24 10.55
C GLU A 259 9.55 -10.32 10.37
N ASP A 260 10.30 -10.47 11.46
CA ASP A 260 11.77 -10.52 11.41
C ASP A 260 12.25 -11.72 10.59
N LYS A 261 11.63 -12.89 10.77
CA LYS A 261 11.95 -14.10 10.01
C LYS A 261 11.57 -13.97 8.53
N ALA A 262 10.39 -13.41 8.24
CA ALA A 262 9.94 -13.21 6.87
C ALA A 262 10.84 -12.22 6.11
N LYS A 263 11.24 -11.11 6.75
CA LYS A 263 12.18 -10.14 6.19
C LYS A 263 13.55 -10.77 5.92
N ALA A 264 14.08 -11.54 6.87
CA ALA A 264 15.36 -12.22 6.69
C ALA A 264 15.33 -13.19 5.50
N ILE A 265 14.27 -14.00 5.36
CA ILE A 265 14.07 -14.89 4.21
C ILE A 265 14.00 -14.10 2.91
N ASN A 266 13.20 -13.03 2.85
CA ASN A 266 13.08 -12.18 1.66
C ASN A 266 14.41 -11.53 1.25
N ALA A 267 15.22 -11.11 2.22
CA ALA A 267 16.54 -10.55 1.97
C ALA A 267 17.47 -11.58 1.30
N VAL A 268 17.48 -12.82 1.80
CA VAL A 268 18.25 -13.92 1.22
C VAL A 268 17.76 -14.25 -0.20
N ILE A 269 16.44 -14.32 -0.42
CA ILE A 269 15.85 -14.51 -1.76
C ILE A 269 16.33 -13.42 -2.72
N GLY A 270 16.32 -12.16 -2.29
CA GLY A 270 16.75 -11.03 -3.10
C GLY A 270 18.22 -11.09 -3.50
N ARG A 271 19.11 -11.59 -2.63
CA ARG A 271 20.55 -11.75 -2.91
C ARG A 271 20.83 -12.95 -3.81
N VAL A 272 20.26 -14.11 -3.48
CA VAL A 272 20.48 -15.37 -4.21
C VAL A 272 19.86 -15.33 -5.60
N TYR A 273 18.59 -14.92 -5.72
CA TYR A 273 17.88 -14.80 -7.00
C TYR A 273 17.89 -13.36 -7.54
N SER A 274 19.02 -12.68 -7.39
CA SER A 274 19.21 -11.32 -7.93
C SER A 274 19.28 -11.31 -9.46
N VAL A 275 19.00 -10.16 -10.07
CA VAL A 275 19.13 -9.95 -11.52
C VAL A 275 20.54 -10.28 -12.03
N ARG A 276 21.58 -10.02 -11.22
CA ARG A 276 22.99 -10.33 -11.55
C ARG A 276 23.27 -11.82 -11.66
N ARG A 277 22.45 -12.66 -11.02
CA ARG A 277 22.49 -14.13 -11.07
C ARG A 277 21.39 -14.70 -11.99
N GLY A 278 20.78 -13.85 -12.83
CA GLY A 278 19.75 -14.27 -13.79
C GLY A 278 18.35 -14.45 -13.19
N GLY A 279 18.13 -14.01 -11.96
CA GLY A 279 16.81 -14.04 -11.33
C GLY A 279 15.90 -12.91 -11.82
N VAL A 280 14.70 -13.26 -12.28
CA VAL A 280 13.65 -12.32 -12.70
C VAL A 280 12.66 -12.03 -11.56
N GLU A 281 11.93 -10.92 -11.65
CA GLU A 281 10.97 -10.52 -10.61
C GLU A 281 9.80 -11.52 -10.50
N SER A 282 9.33 -12.08 -11.62
CA SER A 282 8.27 -13.11 -11.61
C SER A 282 8.65 -14.32 -10.79
N LEU A 283 9.88 -14.84 -10.97
CA LEU A 283 10.45 -15.95 -10.23
C LEU A 283 10.51 -15.62 -8.74
N ARG A 284 11.08 -14.45 -8.39
CA ARG A 284 11.15 -14.02 -6.97
C ARG A 284 9.77 -13.94 -6.35
N LYS A 285 8.77 -13.39 -7.05
CA LYS A 285 7.39 -13.25 -6.55
C LYS A 285 6.74 -14.60 -6.21
N LYS A 286 7.10 -15.69 -6.90
CA LYS A 286 6.57 -17.04 -6.60
C LYS A 286 6.97 -17.50 -5.18
N ILE A 287 8.20 -17.18 -4.75
CA ILE A 287 8.78 -17.65 -3.47
C ILE A 287 8.89 -16.58 -2.38
N ARG A 288 8.82 -15.30 -2.73
CA ARG A 288 8.88 -14.18 -1.78
C ARG A 288 7.62 -14.17 -0.93
N ILE A 289 7.79 -13.85 0.35
CA ILE A 289 6.68 -13.54 1.25
C ILE A 289 6.26 -12.10 0.96
N ASP A 290 5.05 -11.88 0.46
CA ASP A 290 4.62 -10.53 0.09
C ASP A 290 4.64 -9.59 1.31
N SER A 291 5.22 -8.40 1.11
CA SER A 291 5.39 -7.41 2.16
C SER A 291 4.07 -6.90 2.72
N GLU A 292 3.06 -6.87 1.86
CA GLU A 292 1.68 -6.56 2.25
C GLU A 292 1.18 -7.48 3.35
N HIS A 293 1.50 -8.78 3.31
CA HIS A 293 0.99 -9.73 4.31
C HIS A 293 1.49 -9.45 5.73
N TYR A 294 2.76 -9.04 5.88
CA TYR A 294 3.28 -8.66 7.20
C TYR A 294 3.09 -7.18 7.54
N ASN A 295 2.67 -6.34 6.59
CA ASN A 295 2.23 -4.98 6.86
C ASN A 295 0.76 -4.94 7.31
N GLU A 296 -0.13 -5.76 6.72
CA GLU A 296 -1.53 -5.97 7.14
C GLU A 296 -1.62 -6.39 8.62
N PHE A 297 -0.54 -6.96 9.14
CA PHE A 297 -0.41 -7.35 10.54
C PHE A 297 -0.43 -6.15 11.50
N ASN A 298 0.07 -4.98 11.10
CA ASN A 298 0.02 -3.77 11.92
C ASN A 298 -1.43 -3.29 12.16
N GLU A 299 -2.31 -3.51 11.18
CA GLU A 299 -3.74 -3.20 11.28
C GLU A 299 -4.48 -4.09 12.28
N LEU A 300 -3.86 -5.17 12.77
CA LEU A 300 -4.48 -6.03 13.78
C LEU A 300 -4.67 -5.32 15.12
N LYS A 301 -3.84 -4.31 15.42
CA LYS A 301 -3.90 -3.55 16.68
C LYS A 301 -5.25 -2.85 16.83
N ASP A 302 -5.76 -2.29 15.73
CA ASP A 302 -7.00 -1.53 15.72
C ASP A 302 -8.28 -2.39 15.65
N LYS A 303 -8.13 -3.72 15.48
CA LYS A 303 -9.27 -4.64 15.34
C LYS A 303 -9.70 -5.21 16.69
N HIS A 304 -11.02 -5.35 16.86
CA HIS A 304 -11.61 -6.06 18.00
C HIS A 304 -11.03 -7.48 18.14
N PRO A 305 -10.75 -8.01 19.35
CA PRO A 305 -10.04 -9.28 19.56
C PRO A 305 -10.57 -10.48 18.75
N SER A 306 -11.90 -10.62 18.64
CA SER A 306 -12.50 -11.69 17.84
C SER A 306 -12.19 -11.57 16.34
N ARG A 307 -12.29 -10.37 15.76
CA ARG A 307 -11.95 -10.08 14.36
C ARG A 307 -10.44 -10.14 14.11
N ARG A 308 -9.67 -9.69 15.09
CA ARG A 308 -8.20 -9.71 15.11
C ARG A 308 -7.66 -11.12 14.92
N ARG A 309 -8.16 -12.10 15.68
CA ARG A 309 -7.75 -13.51 15.55
C ARG A 309 -8.08 -14.09 14.18
N ALA A 310 -9.29 -13.84 13.68
CA ALA A 310 -9.70 -14.33 12.35
C ALA A 310 -8.81 -13.74 11.23
N ALA A 311 -8.50 -12.44 11.31
CA ALA A 311 -7.58 -11.80 10.37
C ALA A 311 -6.15 -12.35 10.49
N ALA A 312 -5.65 -12.58 11.71
CA ALA A 312 -4.35 -13.20 11.94
C ALA A 312 -4.25 -14.61 11.33
N VAL A 313 -5.27 -15.45 11.52
CA VAL A 313 -5.35 -16.78 10.91
C VAL A 313 -5.28 -16.70 9.39
N ARG A 314 -6.00 -15.77 8.77
CA ARG A 314 -5.95 -15.55 7.30
C ARG A 314 -4.54 -15.19 6.84
N LEU A 315 -3.88 -14.25 7.51
CA LEU A 315 -2.53 -13.80 7.17
C LEU A 315 -1.49 -14.92 7.35
N LEU A 316 -1.55 -15.64 8.48
CA LEU A 316 -0.66 -16.78 8.74
C LEU A 316 -0.80 -17.87 7.68
N LYS A 317 -2.01 -18.15 7.18
CA LYS A 317 -2.21 -19.13 6.10
C LYS A 317 -1.49 -18.71 4.81
N LYS A 318 -1.60 -17.43 4.42
CA LYS A 318 -0.89 -16.88 3.24
C LYS A 318 0.64 -16.98 3.40
N ILE A 319 1.17 -16.62 4.57
CA ILE A 319 2.62 -16.71 4.85
C ILE A 319 3.08 -18.18 4.86
N LYS A 320 2.32 -19.06 5.52
CA LYS A 320 2.60 -20.50 5.56
C LYS A 320 2.65 -21.11 4.17
N GLU A 321 1.75 -20.74 3.27
CA GLU A 321 1.75 -21.21 1.88
C GLU A 321 3.07 -20.89 1.17
N LYS A 322 3.57 -19.66 1.31
CA LYS A 322 4.87 -19.25 0.75
C LYS A 322 6.03 -20.00 1.39
N LEU A 323 6.02 -20.18 2.71
CA LEU A 323 7.04 -20.98 3.41
C LEU A 323 7.03 -22.44 2.95
N VAL A 324 5.87 -23.05 2.72
CA VAL A 324 5.76 -24.41 2.18
C VAL A 324 6.32 -24.48 0.76
N ALA A 325 6.11 -23.45 -0.07
CA ALA A 325 6.68 -23.40 -1.42
C ALA A 325 8.22 -23.42 -1.40
N LEU A 326 8.87 -22.80 -0.40
CA LEU A 326 10.33 -22.86 -0.23
C LEU A 326 10.85 -24.28 0.07
N GLY A 327 10.02 -25.15 0.64
CA GLY A 327 10.36 -26.55 0.91
C GLY A 327 10.23 -27.49 -0.29
N LYS A 328 9.65 -27.01 -1.41
CA LYS A 328 9.49 -27.77 -2.65
C LYS A 328 10.75 -27.72 -3.50
N LYS A 329 10.85 -28.65 -4.47
CA LYS A 329 11.93 -28.65 -5.47
C LYS A 329 11.81 -27.44 -6.39
N GLU A 330 12.93 -26.92 -6.88
CA GLU A 330 12.91 -25.77 -7.79
C GLU A 330 12.04 -26.05 -9.03
N VAL A 331 12.10 -27.26 -9.59
CA VAL A 331 11.29 -27.67 -10.76
C VAL A 331 9.77 -27.70 -10.51
N GLU A 332 9.35 -27.77 -9.25
CA GLU A 332 7.92 -27.72 -8.87
C GLU A 332 7.42 -26.28 -8.70
N VAL A 333 8.32 -25.31 -8.57
CA VAL A 333 8.02 -23.91 -8.25
C VAL A 333 8.31 -22.98 -9.43
N PHE A 334 9.38 -23.24 -10.18
CA PHE A 334 9.85 -22.40 -11.27
C PHE A 334 9.61 -23.05 -12.62
N ASP A 335 9.40 -22.21 -13.63
CA ASP A 335 9.28 -22.69 -15.00
C ASP A 335 10.65 -23.08 -15.55
N LYS A 336 10.67 -23.98 -16.55
CA LYS A 336 11.95 -24.46 -17.12
C LYS A 336 12.81 -23.32 -17.67
N SER A 337 12.19 -22.33 -18.32
CA SER A 337 12.87 -21.14 -18.83
C SER A 337 13.47 -20.27 -17.72
N GLU A 338 12.79 -20.17 -16.58
CA GLU A 338 13.27 -19.46 -15.40
C GLU A 338 14.49 -20.17 -14.78
N LEU A 339 14.48 -21.51 -14.75
CA LEU A 339 15.62 -22.29 -14.28
C LEU A 339 16.85 -22.17 -15.18
N GLU A 340 16.64 -22.17 -16.49
CA GLU A 340 17.70 -22.02 -17.49
C GLU A 340 18.34 -20.62 -17.46
N SER A 341 17.62 -19.59 -17.00
CA SER A 341 18.17 -18.24 -16.89
C SER A 341 19.06 -18.02 -15.67
N LEU A 342 19.00 -18.90 -14.66
CA LEU A 342 19.79 -18.78 -13.44
C LEU A 342 21.27 -19.11 -13.68
N LEU A 343 22.16 -18.18 -13.33
CA LEU A 343 23.60 -18.28 -13.55
C LEU A 343 24.36 -18.20 -12.23
N LYS A 344 25.46 -18.96 -12.14
CA LYS A 344 26.42 -18.90 -11.00
C LYS A 344 25.78 -19.18 -9.64
N LEU A 345 24.86 -20.15 -9.60
CA LEU A 345 24.30 -20.68 -8.37
C LEU A 345 24.77 -22.12 -8.15
N GLU A 346 25.14 -22.44 -6.92
CA GLU A 346 25.38 -23.81 -6.47
C GLU A 346 24.03 -24.54 -6.31
N ARG A 347 23.58 -25.21 -7.39
CA ARG A 347 22.31 -25.94 -7.46
C ARG A 347 22.39 -27.09 -8.46
N ASP A 348 21.50 -28.07 -8.37
CA ASP A 348 21.28 -29.02 -9.46
C ASP A 348 20.64 -28.33 -10.67
N ALA A 349 21.30 -28.40 -11.84
CA ALA A 349 20.81 -27.79 -13.09
C ALA A 349 19.41 -28.30 -13.49
N SER A 350 19.06 -29.53 -13.09
CA SER A 350 17.74 -30.13 -13.35
C SER A 350 16.64 -29.58 -12.43
N GLY A 351 16.99 -28.77 -11.42
CA GLY A 351 16.05 -28.19 -10.46
C GLY A 351 15.52 -29.18 -9.42
N ASN A 352 16.22 -30.28 -9.14
CA ASN A 352 15.78 -31.25 -8.12
C ASN A 352 16.09 -30.83 -6.68
N ASP A 353 16.99 -29.86 -6.48
CA ASP A 353 17.26 -29.29 -5.17
C ASP A 353 16.01 -28.56 -4.65
N LYS A 354 15.81 -28.56 -3.33
CA LYS A 354 14.76 -27.73 -2.73
C LYS A 354 15.16 -26.26 -2.79
N VAL A 355 14.18 -25.37 -2.99
CA VAL A 355 14.44 -23.92 -3.04
C VAL A 355 15.21 -23.45 -1.80
N ILE A 356 14.80 -23.89 -0.60
CA ILE A 356 15.47 -23.55 0.67
C ILE A 356 16.91 -24.06 0.77
N GLU A 357 17.22 -25.20 0.15
CA GLU A 357 18.58 -25.74 0.12
C GLU A 357 19.48 -24.95 -0.83
N VAL A 358 18.96 -24.55 -1.99
CA VAL A 358 19.66 -23.65 -2.91
C VAL A 358 19.96 -22.31 -2.24
N LEU A 359 18.98 -21.72 -1.52
CA LEU A 359 19.21 -20.50 -0.76
C LEU A 359 20.34 -20.65 0.27
N ALA A 360 20.33 -21.74 1.02
CA ALA A 360 21.32 -22.00 2.08
C ALA A 360 22.73 -22.31 1.56
N LYS A 361 22.87 -22.87 0.35
CA LYS A 361 24.18 -23.08 -0.30
C LYS A 361 24.79 -21.77 -0.81
N ASN A 362 23.96 -20.79 -1.18
CA ASN A 362 24.37 -19.61 -1.94
C ASN A 362 24.40 -18.30 -1.15
N ASP A 363 24.10 -18.35 0.15
CA ASP A 363 24.10 -17.22 1.08
C ASP A 363 24.62 -17.66 2.46
N SER A 364 25.30 -16.77 3.18
CA SER A 364 25.88 -17.06 4.49
C SER A 364 24.88 -17.01 5.65
N ASP A 365 23.72 -16.39 5.44
CA ASP A 365 22.71 -16.25 6.49
C ASP A 365 22.07 -17.62 6.82
N PRO A 366 21.66 -17.85 8.08
CA PRO A 366 21.06 -19.12 8.51
C PRO A 366 19.60 -19.26 8.05
N VAL A 367 19.36 -19.21 6.73
CA VAL A 367 18.03 -19.18 6.12
C VAL A 367 17.18 -20.40 6.46
N LYS A 368 17.80 -21.58 6.65
CA LYS A 368 17.11 -22.79 7.12
C LYS A 368 16.51 -22.59 8.50
N THR A 369 17.27 -22.02 9.43
CA THR A 369 16.81 -21.71 10.79
C THR A 369 15.66 -20.70 10.76
N TYR A 370 15.73 -19.67 9.91
CA TYR A 370 14.63 -18.71 9.74
C TYR A 370 13.37 -19.37 9.19
N HIS A 371 13.52 -20.22 8.17
CA HIS A 371 12.42 -20.95 7.53
C HIS A 371 11.75 -21.94 8.49
N GLU A 372 12.51 -22.80 9.14
CA GLU A 372 12.00 -23.78 10.11
C GLU A 372 11.31 -23.08 11.29
N GLY A 373 11.95 -22.04 11.84
CA GLY A 373 11.37 -21.25 12.93
C GLY A 373 10.11 -20.49 12.55
N ALA A 374 10.00 -20.01 11.31
CA ALA A 374 8.79 -19.36 10.81
C ALA A 374 7.66 -20.37 10.56
N LEU A 375 7.98 -21.53 9.99
CA LEU A 375 7.01 -22.58 9.69
C LEU A 375 6.43 -23.18 10.98
N GLN A 376 7.28 -23.49 11.95
CA GLN A 376 6.85 -23.94 13.28
C GLN A 376 5.97 -22.88 13.97
N PHE A 377 6.37 -21.61 13.93
CA PHE A 377 5.57 -20.52 14.50
C PHE A 377 4.19 -20.44 13.85
N CYS A 378 4.09 -20.51 12.52
CA CYS A 378 2.81 -20.51 11.82
C CYS A 378 1.92 -21.69 12.22
N GLU A 379 2.49 -22.87 12.42
CA GLU A 379 1.75 -24.08 12.81
C GLU A 379 1.19 -24.00 14.22
N ASP A 380 2.05 -23.65 15.18
CA ASP A 380 1.66 -23.50 16.57
C ASP A 380 0.61 -22.37 16.72
N ALA A 381 0.84 -21.23 16.07
CA ALA A 381 -0.07 -20.10 16.10
C ALA A 381 -1.43 -20.38 15.45
N LEU A 382 -1.46 -21.03 14.28
CA LEU A 382 -2.73 -21.38 13.63
C LEU A 382 -3.54 -22.32 14.52
N LYS A 383 -2.90 -23.35 15.09
CA LYS A 383 -3.55 -24.31 15.97
C LYS A 383 -4.16 -23.64 17.19
N ASP A 384 -3.41 -22.77 17.86
CA ASP A 384 -3.88 -22.08 19.06
C ASP A 384 -5.03 -21.11 18.73
N LEU A 385 -4.88 -20.30 17.68
CA LEU A 385 -5.89 -19.31 17.30
C LEU A 385 -7.19 -19.96 16.82
N GLU A 386 -7.11 -21.04 16.03
CA GLU A 386 -8.30 -21.77 15.58
C GLU A 386 -9.03 -22.44 16.75
N ALA A 387 -8.30 -23.02 17.72
CA ALA A 387 -8.90 -23.59 18.93
C ALA A 387 -9.65 -22.51 19.76
N VAL A 388 -9.08 -21.32 19.90
CA VAL A 388 -9.75 -20.20 20.60
C VAL A 388 -11.01 -19.76 19.85
N ILE A 389 -10.96 -19.66 18.52
CA ILE A 389 -12.12 -19.29 17.69
C ILE A 389 -13.23 -20.35 17.82
N GLU A 390 -12.88 -21.64 17.82
CA GLU A 390 -13.85 -22.73 18.01
C GLU A 390 -14.49 -22.72 19.39
N GLN A 391 -13.70 -22.48 20.45
CA GLN A 391 -14.23 -22.33 21.81
C GLN A 391 -15.20 -21.15 21.92
N GLN A 392 -14.88 -20.02 21.29
CA GLN A 392 -15.78 -18.86 21.24
C GLN A 392 -17.10 -19.21 20.55
N LYS A 393 -17.05 -19.86 19.38
CA LYS A 393 -18.25 -20.32 18.66
C LYS A 393 -19.08 -21.33 19.46
N ALA A 394 -18.44 -22.19 20.25
CA ALA A 394 -19.13 -23.16 21.10
C ALA A 394 -19.80 -22.51 22.31
N SER A 395 -19.23 -21.42 22.83
CA SER A 395 -19.74 -20.66 23.97
C SER A 395 -20.88 -19.70 23.60
N GLU A 396 -21.01 -19.33 22.32
CA GLU A 396 -22.13 -18.50 21.87
C GLU A 396 -23.45 -19.25 22.13
N PRO A 397 -24.36 -18.69 22.96
CA PRO A 397 -25.60 -19.36 23.29
C PRO A 397 -26.35 -19.63 22.00
N LYS A 398 -26.59 -20.93 21.69
CA LYS A 398 -27.40 -21.35 20.54
C LYS A 398 -28.70 -20.56 20.61
N LYS A 399 -28.84 -19.51 19.78
CA LYS A 399 -30.02 -18.65 19.73
C LYS A 399 -31.22 -19.58 19.71
N GLY A 400 -31.92 -19.65 20.84
CA GLY A 400 -32.98 -20.62 21.05
C GLY A 400 -33.92 -20.54 19.88
N LYS A 401 -34.12 -21.67 19.20
CA LYS A 401 -35.06 -21.82 18.09
C LYS A 401 -36.37 -21.21 18.58
N LYS A 402 -36.70 -19.98 18.13
CA LYS A 402 -37.90 -19.26 18.57
C LYS A 402 -39.05 -20.26 18.45
N PRO A 403 -39.81 -20.56 19.52
CA PRO A 403 -40.94 -21.46 19.42
C PRO A 403 -41.84 -20.92 18.30
N SER A 404 -42.09 -21.75 17.29
CA SER A 404 -42.99 -21.40 16.20
C SER A 404 -44.35 -21.11 16.83
N HIS A 405 -44.71 -19.83 16.95
CA HIS A 405 -46.06 -19.46 17.33
C HIS A 405 -46.99 -20.08 16.30
N HIS A 406 -47.75 -21.09 16.74
CA HIS A 406 -48.87 -21.62 16.01
C HIS A 406 -49.78 -20.46 15.60
N LYS A 407 -50.05 -20.37 14.30
CA LYS A 407 -51.09 -19.55 13.68
C LYS A 407 -52.40 -19.72 14.45
N ALA A 408 -52.72 -18.80 15.35
CA ALA A 408 -54.08 -18.60 15.81
C ALA A 408 -54.80 -17.75 14.76
N HIS A 409 -55.73 -18.37 14.04
CA HIS A 409 -56.71 -17.67 13.22
C HIS A 409 -57.58 -16.82 14.16
N HIS A 410 -57.50 -15.49 14.05
CA HIS A 410 -58.55 -14.59 14.51
C HIS A 410 -59.03 -13.73 13.34
N PRO A 411 -60.33 -13.76 13.01
CA PRO A 411 -60.94 -12.82 12.08
C PRO A 411 -61.36 -11.55 12.84
N ALA A 412 -61.51 -10.46 12.09
CA ALA A 412 -62.13 -9.19 12.45
C ALA A 412 -61.25 -8.17 13.23
N SER A 413 -60.80 -7.15 12.51
CA SER A 413 -61.15 -5.75 12.83
C SER A 413 -60.71 -4.83 11.67
N HIS A 414 -61.68 -4.59 10.80
CA HIS A 414 -61.81 -3.36 10.02
C HIS A 414 -61.75 -2.16 10.98
N LEU A 415 -60.78 -1.25 10.82
CA LEU A 415 -60.83 0.21 11.12
C LEU A 415 -59.43 0.77 11.41
N HIS A 416 -58.64 1.03 10.38
CA HIS A 416 -57.72 2.18 10.29
C HIS A 416 -56.94 2.14 8.97
N ALA A 417 -57.64 2.44 7.89
CA ALA A 417 -57.06 2.69 6.57
C ALA A 417 -57.38 4.12 6.15
N GLN A 418 -56.83 5.12 6.85
CA GLN A 418 -56.86 6.51 6.41
C GLN A 418 -55.83 7.36 7.19
N ALA A 419 -54.53 7.12 6.96
CA ALA A 419 -53.49 8.06 7.40
C ALA A 419 -52.18 8.00 6.58
N HIS A 420 -51.90 6.92 5.84
CA HIS A 420 -50.58 6.74 5.22
C HIS A 420 -50.47 7.02 3.71
N SER A 421 -51.52 7.51 3.02
CA SER A 421 -51.39 7.82 1.58
C SER A 421 -50.84 9.22 1.25
N HIS A 422 -50.63 10.10 2.24
CA HIS A 422 -50.13 11.46 1.99
C HIS A 422 -48.61 11.65 2.14
N ALA A 423 -47.87 10.65 2.62
CA ALA A 423 -46.41 10.75 2.77
C ALA A 423 -45.61 10.30 1.52
N SER A 424 -46.19 9.45 0.66
CA SER A 424 -45.46 8.85 -0.47
C SER A 424 -45.44 9.73 -1.74
N SER A 425 -46.37 10.68 -1.92
CA SER A 425 -46.40 11.53 -3.13
C SER A 425 -45.41 12.71 -3.08
N LYS A 426 -45.00 13.16 -1.89
CA LYS A 426 -44.03 14.27 -1.75
C LYS A 426 -42.58 13.85 -2.04
N VAL A 427 -42.23 12.58 -1.81
CA VAL A 427 -40.87 12.06 -2.07
C VAL A 427 -40.63 11.86 -3.57
N HIS A 428 -41.65 11.47 -4.34
CA HIS A 428 -41.53 11.34 -5.79
C HIS A 428 -41.47 12.69 -6.53
N ALA A 429 -42.08 13.75 -6.00
CA ALA A 429 -41.96 15.09 -6.57
C ALA A 429 -40.57 15.70 -6.34
N ALA A 430 -39.96 15.48 -5.16
CA ALA A 430 -38.62 15.99 -4.83
C ALA A 430 -37.50 15.31 -5.66
N LYS A 431 -37.60 14.00 -5.89
CA LYS A 431 -36.64 13.26 -6.74
C LYS A 431 -36.67 13.70 -8.21
N LYS A 432 -37.84 14.10 -8.72
CA LYS A 432 -38.00 14.57 -10.11
C LYS A 432 -37.51 16.01 -10.32
N ALA A 433 -37.46 16.83 -9.26
CA ALA A 433 -36.90 18.18 -9.30
C ALA A 433 -35.35 18.21 -9.26
N LEU A 434 -34.72 17.26 -8.55
CA LEU A 434 -33.26 17.14 -8.47
C LEU A 434 -32.62 16.56 -9.75
N SER A 435 -33.30 15.62 -10.42
CA SER A 435 -32.81 15.06 -11.69
C SER A 435 -32.77 16.09 -12.84
N LYS A 436 -33.66 17.10 -12.84
CA LYS A 436 -33.65 18.17 -13.86
C LYS A 436 -32.54 19.22 -13.67
N LYS A 437 -31.85 19.26 -12.53
CA LYS A 437 -30.79 20.25 -12.26
C LYS A 437 -29.39 19.83 -12.74
N HIS A 438 -29.18 18.55 -13.06
CA HIS A 438 -27.88 18.00 -13.48
C HIS A 438 -27.62 17.97 -15.00
N HIS A 439 -28.45 18.62 -15.83
CA HIS A 439 -28.26 18.66 -17.29
C HIS A 439 -27.95 20.03 -17.90
N LYS A 440 -27.65 21.05 -17.08
CA LYS A 440 -27.07 22.31 -17.59
C LYS A 440 -25.54 22.24 -17.52
N MET A 441 -24.91 21.87 -18.64
CA MET A 441 -23.46 22.11 -18.85
C MET A 441 -23.16 23.59 -18.59
N SER A 442 -22.20 23.85 -17.69
CA SER A 442 -21.64 25.19 -17.46
C SER A 442 -21.19 25.82 -18.80
N PRO A 443 -21.47 27.13 -19.04
CA PRO A 443 -21.09 27.82 -20.27
C PRO A 443 -19.60 27.73 -20.61
N GLU A 444 -18.71 27.52 -19.63
CA GLU A 444 -17.28 27.29 -19.86
C GLU A 444 -16.99 25.96 -20.56
N LYS A 445 -17.70 24.89 -20.22
CA LYS A 445 -17.51 23.58 -20.89
C LYS A 445 -18.01 23.59 -22.34
N LYS A 446 -18.94 24.50 -22.68
CA LYS A 446 -19.38 24.71 -24.07
C LYS A 446 -18.30 25.40 -24.90
N LYS A 447 -17.65 26.44 -24.36
CA LYS A 447 -16.53 27.13 -25.03
C LYS A 447 -15.34 26.21 -25.26
N HIS A 448 -14.99 25.36 -24.29
CA HIS A 448 -13.87 24.43 -24.45
C HIS A 448 -14.15 23.36 -25.52
N LYS A 449 -15.39 22.87 -25.62
CA LYS A 449 -15.78 21.88 -26.64
C LYS A 449 -15.82 22.47 -28.05
N GLU A 450 -16.19 23.75 -28.20
CA GLU A 450 -16.09 24.46 -29.48
C GLU A 450 -14.64 24.75 -29.89
N ALA A 451 -13.76 25.08 -28.93
CA ALA A 451 -12.33 25.26 -29.21
C ALA A 451 -11.66 23.97 -29.68
N MET A 452 -11.96 22.83 -29.04
CA MET A 452 -11.47 21.51 -29.45
C MET A 452 -11.99 21.09 -30.83
N LYS A 453 -13.24 21.44 -31.17
CA LYS A 453 -13.81 21.13 -32.49
C LYS A 453 -13.20 21.97 -33.62
N LYS A 454 -12.73 23.18 -33.32
CA LYS A 454 -11.99 24.02 -34.30
C LYS A 454 -10.56 23.53 -34.51
N LEU A 455 -9.94 22.90 -33.52
CA LEU A 455 -8.60 22.33 -33.60
C LEU A 455 -8.54 20.98 -34.35
N SER A 456 -9.67 20.28 -34.51
CA SER A 456 -9.70 19.01 -35.27
C SER A 456 -10.06 19.17 -36.75
N LEU A 457 -10.21 20.41 -37.23
CA LEU A 457 -10.58 20.76 -38.62
C LEU A 457 -9.45 21.51 -39.35
N HIS A 458 -8.29 21.62 -38.72
CA HIS A 458 -7.00 21.98 -39.31
C HIS A 458 -6.06 20.79 -39.12
#